data_AF-Q6T5H8-F1
#
_entry.id   AF-Q6T5H8-F1
#
_cell.length_a   1.000
_cell.length_b   1.000
_cell.length_c   1.000
_cell.angle_alpha   90.00
_cell.angle_beta   90.00
_cell.angle_gamma   90.00
#
_symmetry.space_group_name_H-M   'P 1'
#
loop_
_entity.id
_entity.type
_entity.pdbx_description
1 polymer ?
#
loop_
_entity_poly.entity_id
_entity_poly.type
_entity_poly.pdbx_seq_one_letter_code
_entity_poly.pdbx_strand_id
1 'polypeptide(L)'
;AEYFMYTGRPTLVVYDDLSKQATAYREMSLLLRRPPGREAYPGDVFYIHSRLLERAAKLNSELGEGSMTALPIVETQEGDVSAYIPTNVISITDGQIFLSSGLFNSGLRPAINVGISVSRVGSSAQYKAMKQVAG
;
A
#
# COMPACT_ATOMS: atom_id res chain seq x y z
N ALA A 1 -12.82 -7.38 8.22
CA ALA A 1 -11.79 -6.60 8.95
C ALA A 1 -12.42 -5.39 9.66
N GLU A 2 -13.16 -4.52 8.97
CA GLU A 2 -13.77 -3.32 9.59
C GLU A 2 -14.69 -3.64 10.76
N TYR A 3 -15.48 -4.71 10.66
CA TYR A 3 -16.30 -5.19 11.78
C TYR A 3 -15.47 -5.30 13.07
N PHE A 4 -14.29 -5.93 13.00
CA PHE A 4 -13.43 -6.09 14.18
C PHE A 4 -12.83 -4.76 14.63
N MET A 5 -12.44 -3.89 13.70
CA MET A 5 -11.99 -2.53 13.99
C MET A 5 -13.04 -1.75 14.79
N TYR A 6 -14.31 -1.76 14.36
CA TYR A 6 -15.40 -1.09 15.08
C TYR A 6 -15.83 -1.79 16.38
N THR A 7 -15.44 -3.05 16.58
CA THR A 7 -15.57 -3.74 17.89
C THR A 7 -14.36 -3.53 18.81
N GLY A 8 -13.47 -2.58 18.49
CA GLY A 8 -12.31 -2.23 19.31
C GLY A 8 -11.11 -3.17 19.18
N ARG A 9 -11.05 -4.00 18.13
CA ARG A 9 -9.96 -4.97 17.92
C ARG A 9 -9.02 -4.53 16.81
N PRO A 10 -7.70 -4.75 16.95
CA PRO A 10 -6.76 -4.54 15.87
C PRO A 10 -6.91 -5.61 14.78
N THR A 11 -6.77 -5.20 13.53
CA THR A 11 -6.81 -6.08 12.36
C THR A 11 -5.70 -5.75 11.36
N LEU A 12 -5.34 -6.75 10.57
CA LEU A 12 -4.40 -6.64 9.47
C LEU A 12 -5.08 -7.13 8.19
N VAL A 13 -4.93 -6.38 7.10
CA VAL A 13 -5.41 -6.75 5.77
C VAL A 13 -4.23 -6.68 4.80
N VAL A 14 -4.02 -7.76 4.06
CA VAL A 14 -3.00 -7.86 3.01
C VAL A 14 -3.71 -7.90 1.66
N TYR A 15 -3.32 -7.04 0.74
CA TYR A 15 -3.83 -7.05 -0.63
C TYR A 15 -2.71 -7.54 -1.56
N ASP A 16 -2.81 -8.77 -2.03
CA ASP A 16 -1.82 -9.42 -2.89
C ASP A 16 -2.45 -9.81 -4.24
N ASP A 17 -2.45 -8.94 -5.26
CA ASP A 17 -1.88 -7.58 -5.29
C ASP A 17 -2.85 -6.57 -5.95
N LEU A 18 -2.60 -5.28 -5.71
CA LEU A 18 -3.41 -4.19 -6.28
C LEU A 18 -3.13 -3.95 -7.78
N SER A 19 -1.98 -4.41 -8.30
CA SER A 19 -1.66 -4.27 -9.75
C SER A 19 -2.62 -5.11 -10.61
N LYS A 20 -2.91 -6.33 -10.17
CA LYS A 20 -3.89 -7.23 -10.82
C LYS A 20 -5.31 -6.71 -10.66
N GLN A 21 -5.66 -6.14 -9.51
CA GLN A 21 -6.95 -5.50 -9.30
C GLN A 21 -7.16 -4.31 -10.26
N ALA A 22 -6.15 -3.46 -10.43
CA ALA A 22 -6.21 -2.34 -11.37
C ALA A 22 -6.38 -2.82 -12.82
N THR A 23 -5.68 -3.90 -13.21
CA THR A 23 -5.80 -4.52 -14.54
C THR A 23 -7.21 -5.03 -14.80
N ALA A 24 -7.82 -5.72 -13.83
CA ALA A 24 -9.20 -6.18 -13.93
C ALA A 24 -10.19 -5.01 -14.06
N TYR A 25 -9.99 -3.93 -13.29
CA TYR A 25 -10.85 -2.74 -13.39
C TYR A 25 -10.71 -2.04 -14.75
N ARG A 26 -9.50 -2.02 -15.31
CA ARG A 26 -9.24 -1.52 -16.66
C ARG A 26 -10.02 -2.32 -17.71
N GLU A 27 -9.94 -3.65 -17.66
CA GLU A 27 -10.67 -4.52 -18.60
C GLU A 27 -12.18 -4.26 -18.55
N MET A 28 -12.76 -4.23 -17.35
CA MET A 28 -14.17 -3.89 -17.16
C MET A 28 -14.52 -2.52 -17.75
N SER A 29 -13.70 -1.51 -17.50
CA SER A 29 -13.92 -0.14 -17.98
C SER A 29 -13.85 -0.05 -19.51
N LEU A 30 -12.89 -0.75 -20.12
CA LEU A 30 -12.75 -0.80 -21.58
C LEU A 30 -13.91 -1.53 -22.24
N LEU A 31 -14.38 -2.65 -21.66
CA LEU A 31 -15.56 -3.38 -22.15
C LEU A 31 -16.83 -2.51 -22.10
N LEU A 32 -16.95 -1.67 -21.07
CA LEU A 32 -18.03 -0.69 -20.91
C LEU A 32 -17.83 0.57 -21.77
N ARG A 33 -16.79 0.61 -22.62
CA ARG A 33 -16.44 1.75 -23.49
C ARG A 33 -16.23 3.05 -22.71
N ARG A 34 -15.75 2.98 -21.46
CA ARG A 34 -15.31 4.17 -20.73
C ARG A 34 -14.03 4.72 -21.37
N PRO A 35 -13.87 6.05 -21.47
CA PRO A 35 -12.70 6.64 -22.08
C PRO A 35 -11.43 6.29 -21.26
N PRO A 36 -10.39 5.70 -21.90
CA PRO A 36 -9.13 5.39 -21.23
C PRO A 36 -8.23 6.64 -21.13
N GLY A 37 -7.38 6.68 -20.10
CA GLY A 37 -6.34 7.67 -19.88
C GLY A 37 -4.93 7.06 -19.99
N ARG A 38 -4.03 7.47 -19.07
CA ARG A 38 -2.64 6.98 -19.01
C ARG A 38 -2.59 5.46 -18.85
N GLU A 39 -1.71 4.80 -19.62
CA GLU A 39 -1.53 3.34 -19.61
C GLU A 39 -2.86 2.55 -19.83
N ALA A 40 -3.80 3.18 -20.54
CA ALA A 40 -5.14 2.70 -20.82
C ALA A 40 -6.07 2.50 -19.59
N TYR A 41 -5.67 2.97 -18.40
CA TYR A 41 -6.52 2.93 -17.22
C TYR A 41 -7.64 3.98 -17.28
N PRO A 42 -8.81 3.70 -16.68
CA PRO A 42 -9.87 4.69 -16.54
C PRO A 42 -9.46 5.83 -15.60
N GLY A 43 -10.06 7.02 -15.77
CA GLY A 43 -9.68 8.22 -15.01
C GLY A 43 -9.91 8.13 -13.49
N ASP A 44 -10.74 7.19 -13.03
CA ASP A 44 -11.07 6.96 -11.62
C ASP A 44 -10.27 5.79 -10.99
N VAL A 45 -9.22 5.27 -11.65
CA VAL A 45 -8.39 4.19 -11.09
C VAL A 45 -7.74 4.59 -9.76
N PHE A 46 -7.34 5.86 -9.61
CA PHE A 46 -6.82 6.39 -8.35
C PHE A 46 -7.87 6.30 -7.23
N TYR A 47 -9.12 6.66 -7.55
CA TYR A 47 -10.22 6.70 -6.59
C TYR A 47 -10.54 5.32 -6.01
N ILE A 48 -10.33 4.24 -6.78
CA ILE A 48 -10.60 2.88 -6.30
C ILE A 48 -9.61 2.43 -5.24
N HIS A 49 -8.33 2.74 -5.43
CA HIS A 49 -7.32 2.44 -4.42
C HIS A 49 -7.42 3.37 -3.22
N SER A 50 -7.69 4.67 -3.43
CA SER A 50 -7.81 5.61 -2.31
C SER A 50 -8.96 5.25 -1.39
N ARG A 51 -10.18 5.06 -1.91
CA ARG A 51 -11.33 4.67 -1.08
C ARG A 51 -11.16 3.31 -0.39
N LEU A 52 -10.32 2.43 -0.92
CA LEU A 52 -10.03 1.13 -0.33
C LEU A 52 -9.05 1.27 0.84
N LEU A 53 -7.95 1.99 0.62
CA LEU A 53 -6.86 2.11 1.59
C LEU A 53 -7.18 3.11 2.71
N GLU A 54 -7.93 4.19 2.43
CA GLU A 54 -8.38 5.17 3.44
C GLU A 54 -9.36 4.58 4.47
N ARG A 55 -9.89 3.37 4.23
CA ARG A 55 -10.69 2.64 5.23
C ARG A 55 -9.83 1.99 6.32
N ALA A 56 -8.53 1.81 6.06
CA ALA A 56 -7.58 1.27 7.02
C ALA A 56 -7.07 2.40 7.92
N ALA A 57 -7.58 2.47 9.15
CA ALA A 57 -7.25 3.55 10.09
C ALA A 57 -7.16 3.02 11.53
N LYS A 58 -6.69 3.88 12.45
CA LYS A 58 -6.87 3.70 13.89
C LYS A 58 -8.00 4.62 14.37
N LEU A 59 -9.01 4.02 15.01
CA LEU A 59 -10.15 4.73 15.54
C LEU A 59 -9.78 5.49 16.82
N ASN A 60 -10.55 6.54 17.12
CA ASN A 60 -10.43 7.31 18.36
C ASN A 60 -11.01 6.53 19.56
N SER A 61 -10.85 7.09 20.76
CA SER A 61 -11.33 6.48 22.01
C SER A 61 -12.85 6.35 22.09
N GLU A 62 -13.61 7.25 21.43
CA GLU A 62 -15.07 7.19 21.38
C GLU A 62 -15.59 6.01 20.55
N LEU A 63 -14.80 5.57 19.56
CA LEU A 63 -15.13 4.45 18.67
C LEU A 63 -14.40 3.14 19.07
N GLY A 64 -13.86 3.06 20.28
CA GLY A 64 -13.30 1.83 20.86
C GLY A 64 -11.84 1.53 20.51
N GLU A 65 -11.11 2.49 19.92
CA GLU A 65 -9.66 2.41 19.65
C GLU A 65 -9.16 1.25 18.76
N GLY A 66 -10.06 0.53 18.10
CA GLY A 66 -9.70 -0.53 17.16
C GLY A 66 -8.90 0.01 15.98
N SER A 67 -8.21 -0.88 15.28
CA SER A 67 -7.38 -0.49 14.14
C SER A 67 -7.49 -1.46 12.99
N MET A 68 -7.24 -0.95 11.79
CA MET A 68 -7.01 -1.73 10.61
C MET A 68 -5.72 -1.27 9.95
N THR A 69 -4.74 -2.16 9.90
CA THR A 69 -3.50 -1.95 9.17
C THR A 69 -3.64 -2.57 7.78
N ALA A 70 -3.33 -1.81 6.74
CA ALA A 70 -3.29 -2.30 5.36
C ALA A 70 -1.85 -2.53 4.91
N LEU A 71 -1.59 -3.70 4.31
CA LEU A 71 -0.36 -4.03 3.60
C LEU A 71 -0.68 -4.29 2.12
N PRO A 72 -0.81 -3.23 1.30
CA PRO A 72 -0.98 -3.39 -0.13
C PRO A 72 0.32 -3.80 -0.79
N ILE A 73 0.26 -4.84 -1.63
CA ILE A 73 1.34 -5.25 -2.52
C ILE A 73 1.05 -4.67 -3.90
N VAL A 74 2.09 -4.14 -4.52
CA VAL A 74 2.06 -3.63 -5.90
C VAL A 74 3.25 -4.22 -6.62
N GLU A 75 2.97 -4.96 -7.68
CA GLU A 75 3.99 -5.49 -8.58
C GLU A 75 4.51 -4.36 -9.48
N THR A 76 5.82 -4.12 -9.46
CA THR A 76 6.51 -3.22 -10.39
C THR A 76 7.11 -4.01 -11.55
N GLN A 77 7.01 -3.46 -12.76
CA GLN A 77 7.63 -4.06 -13.94
C GLN A 77 9.09 -3.59 -14.00
N GLU A 78 10.03 -4.54 -14.02
CA GLU A 78 11.48 -4.26 -14.04
C GLU A 78 11.97 -3.33 -12.91
N GLY A 79 11.22 -3.24 -11.80
CA GLY A 79 11.55 -2.34 -10.69
C GLY A 79 11.18 -0.87 -10.94
N ASP A 80 10.41 -0.55 -11.99
CA ASP A 80 9.95 0.80 -12.27
C ASP A 80 8.87 1.25 -11.27
N VAL A 81 9.25 2.16 -10.37
CA VAL A 81 8.37 2.80 -9.40
C VAL A 81 7.63 4.02 -9.95
N SER A 82 8.00 4.48 -11.15
CA SER A 82 7.41 5.66 -11.80
C SER A 82 6.19 5.33 -12.68
N ALA A 83 5.90 4.04 -12.85
CA ALA A 83 4.69 3.56 -13.48
C ALA A 83 3.43 4.09 -12.78
N TYR A 84 2.32 4.16 -13.51
CA TYR A 84 1.14 4.88 -13.06
C TYR A 84 0.52 4.30 -11.77
N ILE A 85 0.35 2.98 -11.70
CA ILE A 85 -0.24 2.32 -10.51
C ILE A 85 0.67 2.40 -9.28
N PRO A 86 1.98 2.07 -9.36
CA PRO A 86 2.90 2.28 -8.24
C PRO A 86 2.90 3.72 -7.71
N THR A 87 2.99 4.71 -8.59
CA THR A 87 2.99 6.12 -8.18
C THR A 87 1.72 6.50 -7.42
N ASN A 88 0.55 6.04 -7.91
CA ASN A 88 -0.73 6.28 -7.25
C ASN A 88 -0.77 5.66 -5.85
N VAL A 89 -0.40 4.38 -5.71
CA VAL A 89 -0.44 3.69 -4.41
C VAL A 89 0.56 4.31 -3.43
N ILE A 90 1.78 4.64 -3.87
CA ILE A 90 2.78 5.33 -3.04
C ILE A 90 2.25 6.67 -2.51
N SER A 91 1.49 7.41 -3.32
CA SER A 91 0.91 8.67 -2.87
C SER A 91 -0.16 8.51 -1.80
N ILE A 92 -0.90 7.38 -1.80
CA ILE A 92 -1.97 7.08 -0.84
C ILE A 92 -1.40 6.49 0.46
N THR A 93 -0.45 5.57 0.38
CA THR A 93 0.09 4.85 1.54
C THR A 93 1.01 5.72 2.41
N ASP A 94 1.06 5.45 3.71
CA ASP A 94 1.93 6.12 4.69
C ASP A 94 3.43 5.79 4.58
N GLY A 95 3.85 5.14 3.50
CA GLY A 95 5.22 4.69 3.29
C GLY A 95 5.26 3.46 2.41
N GLN A 96 6.47 3.00 2.12
CA GLN A 96 6.70 1.85 1.26
C GLN A 96 7.91 1.05 1.73
N ILE A 97 7.86 -0.26 1.50
CA ILE A 97 9.00 -1.16 1.58
C ILE A 97 9.28 -1.61 0.16
N PHE A 98 10.39 -1.15 -0.41
CA PHE A 98 10.77 -1.49 -1.78
C PHE A 98 11.70 -2.69 -1.81
N LEU A 99 11.31 -3.74 -2.52
CA LEU A 99 12.12 -4.95 -2.72
C LEU A 99 12.86 -4.86 -4.06
N SER A 100 14.18 -5.06 -4.04
CA SER A 100 15.02 -4.97 -5.24
C SER A 100 15.51 -6.34 -5.68
N SER A 101 15.32 -6.67 -6.97
CA SER A 101 15.86 -7.89 -7.58
C SER A 101 17.39 -7.96 -7.51
N GLY A 102 18.08 -6.82 -7.62
CA GLY A 102 19.55 -6.76 -7.51
C GLY A 102 20.05 -7.18 -6.12
N LEU A 103 19.41 -6.69 -5.06
CA LEU A 103 19.72 -7.08 -3.67
C LEU A 103 19.39 -8.56 -3.42
N PHE A 104 18.28 -9.05 -3.97
CA PHE A 104 17.90 -10.45 -3.86
C PHE A 104 18.94 -11.38 -4.50
N ASN A 105 19.42 -11.02 -5.70
CA ASN A 105 20.42 -11.78 -6.46
C ASN A 105 21.81 -11.72 -5.81
N SER A 106 22.13 -10.68 -5.06
CA SER A 106 23.38 -10.60 -4.27
C SER A 106 23.33 -11.36 -2.94
N GLY A 107 22.20 -12.03 -2.65
CA GLY A 107 22.03 -12.86 -1.46
C GLY A 107 21.40 -12.14 -0.25
N LEU A 108 21.10 -10.84 -0.34
CA LEU A 108 20.44 -10.10 0.72
C LEU A 108 18.95 -10.47 0.76
N ARG A 109 18.53 -11.09 1.87
CA ARG A 109 17.15 -11.55 2.10
C ARG A 109 16.73 -11.21 3.53
N PRO A 110 15.69 -10.39 3.75
CA PRO A 110 14.81 -9.78 2.75
C PRO A 110 15.52 -8.68 1.94
N ALA A 111 15.19 -8.58 0.65
CA ALA A 111 15.87 -7.72 -0.32
C ALA A 111 15.41 -6.26 -0.28
N ILE A 112 15.34 -5.68 0.92
CA ILE A 112 14.79 -4.33 1.16
C ILE A 112 15.82 -3.27 0.76
N ASN A 113 15.44 -2.37 -0.15
CA ASN A 113 16.23 -1.20 -0.46
C ASN A 113 15.94 -0.09 0.54
N VAL A 114 16.86 0.13 1.49
CA VAL A 114 16.74 1.14 2.55
C VAL A 114 16.72 2.59 2.06
N GLY A 115 17.25 2.87 0.86
CA GLY A 115 17.28 4.23 0.31
C GLY A 115 15.94 4.69 -0.28
N ILE A 116 15.14 3.74 -0.78
CA ILE A 116 13.83 4.00 -1.40
C ILE A 116 12.68 3.72 -0.41
N SER A 117 12.91 2.80 0.53
CA SER A 117 11.92 2.45 1.54
C SER A 117 11.82 3.54 2.61
N VAL A 118 10.61 3.90 2.98
CA VAL A 118 10.35 4.94 3.99
C VAL A 118 9.06 4.64 4.74
N SER A 119 8.99 5.08 6.01
CA SER A 119 7.76 5.16 6.78
C SER A 119 7.53 6.61 7.18
N ARG A 120 6.41 7.20 6.76
CA ARG A 120 6.04 8.59 7.11
C ARG A 120 5.67 8.73 8.59
N VAL A 121 5.13 7.68 9.21
CA VAL A 121 4.85 7.63 10.66
C VAL A 121 6.15 7.55 11.47
N GLY A 122 7.16 6.85 10.94
CA GLY A 122 8.52 6.83 11.48
C GLY A 122 8.59 6.36 12.94
N SER A 123 9.33 7.11 13.77
CA SER A 123 9.65 6.72 15.15
C SER A 123 8.44 6.66 16.10
N SER A 124 7.30 7.24 15.72
CA SER A 124 6.07 7.18 16.52
C SER A 124 5.48 5.77 16.59
N ALA A 125 5.78 4.93 15.59
CA ALA A 125 5.36 3.53 15.56
C ALA A 125 6.38 2.58 16.22
N GLN A 126 7.53 3.09 16.69
CA GLN A 126 8.58 2.27 17.30
C GLN A 126 8.36 2.12 18.81
N TYR A 127 8.60 0.91 19.31
CA TYR A 127 8.68 0.69 20.75
C TYR A 127 9.89 1.43 21.34
N LYS A 128 9.78 1.90 22.59
CA LYS A 128 10.81 2.73 23.26
C LYS A 128 12.21 2.13 23.17
N ALA A 129 12.34 0.82 23.37
CA ALA A 129 13.62 0.14 23.29
C ALA A 129 14.21 0.20 21.87
N MET A 130 13.41 -0.05 20.83
CA MET A 130 13.89 0.00 19.44
C MET A 130 14.34 1.41 19.05
N LYS A 131 13.61 2.43 19.48
CA LYS A 131 13.94 3.83 19.21
C LYS A 131 15.31 4.25 19.77
N GLN A 132 15.79 3.62 20.85
CA GLN A 132 17.09 3.91 21.43
C GLN A 132 18.26 3.30 20.64
N VAL A 133 18.02 2.20 19.91
CA VAL A 133 19.10 1.45 19.22
C VAL A 133 19.12 1.69 17.72
N ALA A 134 17.96 2.03 17.13
CA ALA A 134 17.79 2.20 15.69
C ALA A 134 17.51 3.66 15.26
N GLY A 135 17.58 4.60 16.22
CA GLY A 135 17.39 6.03 16.00
C GLY A 135 18.68 6.75 15.59
#